data_AF-A0A8T3RD47-F1
#
_entry.id   AF-A0A8T3RD47-F1
#
_cell.length_a   1.000
_cell.length_b   1.000
_cell.length_c   1.000
_cell.angle_alpha   90.00
_cell.angle_beta   90.00
_cell.angle_gamma   90.00
#
_symmetry.space_group_name_H-M   'P 1'
#
loop_
_entity.id
_entity.type
_entity.pdbx_description
1 polymer ?
#
loop_
_entity_poly.entity_id
_entity_poly.type
_entity_poly.pdbx_seq_one_letter_code
_entity_poly.pdbx_strand_id
1 'polypeptide(L)'
;MKIVVGLGNPGRQYEETRHNVGWMVLDRIADRAGWSGKAKARDAAAVARGRHGDLDLVLVKPTTYMNLSGLAVRKVLARERAPLGDMLVVVDDFALPMGRLRLREEGSAGGHNGLRSIIGEMSTQGFARLRVGIGDPGQAAKDHVLSRFSPSERADLERVLDAAADAVEDWAREGISRAANRWNPWRLEFATPVVVADGDPAVGTADVPTTNAEPPPGPDKDGIVRTRTGWRKLLPPGLRDRP
;
A
#
# COMPACT_ATOMS: atom_id res chain seq x y z
N MET A 1 1.39 10.47 20.65
CA MET A 1 0.65 10.84 19.42
C MET A 1 1.26 10.04 18.28
N LYS A 2 0.45 9.37 17.45
CA LYS A 2 0.91 8.57 16.33
C LYS A 2 0.60 9.27 15.01
N ILE A 3 1.53 9.20 14.06
CA ILE A 3 1.41 9.83 12.75
C ILE A 3 1.20 8.75 11.69
N VAL A 4 0.11 8.84 10.96
CA VAL A 4 -0.22 7.93 9.86
C VAL A 4 -0.12 8.70 8.55
N VAL A 5 0.82 8.30 7.70
CA VAL A 5 1.04 8.88 6.38
C VAL A 5 0.43 7.96 5.33
N GLY A 6 -0.60 8.43 4.63
CA GLY A 6 -1.16 7.72 3.47
C GLY A 6 -0.53 8.25 2.19
N LEU A 7 0.09 7.37 1.39
CA LEU A 7 0.64 7.75 0.09
C LEU A 7 -0.45 7.77 -0.99
N GLY A 8 -0.31 8.71 -1.92
CA GLY A 8 -1.21 8.93 -3.06
C GLY A 8 -0.74 10.12 -3.89
N ASN A 9 -1.39 10.33 -5.04
CA ASN A 9 -1.21 11.50 -5.89
C ASN A 9 -2.38 12.49 -5.73
N PRO A 10 -2.12 13.81 -5.75
CA PRO A 10 -3.15 14.84 -5.70
C PRO A 10 -3.84 15.04 -7.05
N GLY A 11 -5.14 15.37 -7.01
CA GLY A 11 -5.95 15.69 -8.18
C GLY A 11 -7.00 14.62 -8.49
N ARG A 12 -8.15 15.06 -9.04
CA ARG A 12 -9.34 14.23 -9.25
C ARG A 12 -9.09 12.97 -10.07
N GLN A 13 -8.16 13.01 -11.02
CA GLN A 13 -7.83 11.84 -11.85
C GLN A 13 -7.26 10.65 -11.04
N TYR A 14 -6.71 10.89 -9.84
CA TYR A 14 -6.06 9.86 -9.04
C TYR A 14 -6.88 9.36 -7.84
N GLU A 15 -7.96 10.06 -7.47
CA GLU A 15 -8.73 9.80 -6.23
C GLU A 15 -9.15 8.34 -6.09
N GLU A 16 -9.51 7.68 -7.19
CA GLU A 16 -10.00 6.30 -7.21
C GLU A 16 -8.98 5.28 -7.76
N THR A 17 -7.72 5.69 -7.89
CA THR A 17 -6.68 4.82 -8.43
C THR A 17 -6.07 3.93 -7.36
N ARG A 18 -5.55 2.76 -7.77
CA ARG A 18 -4.86 1.82 -6.87
C ARG A 18 -3.72 2.49 -6.09
N HIS A 19 -3.01 3.44 -6.71
CA HIS A 19 -1.92 4.17 -6.09
C HIS A 19 -2.34 5.15 -4.98
N ASN A 20 -3.65 5.42 -4.86
CA ASN A 20 -4.23 6.26 -3.82
C ASN A 20 -4.83 5.44 -2.67
N VAL A 21 -4.61 4.12 -2.61
CA VAL A 21 -5.14 3.28 -1.52
C VAL A 21 -4.69 3.77 -0.13
N GLY A 22 -3.48 4.33 -0.02
CA GLY A 22 -3.03 4.94 1.23
C GLY A 22 -3.90 6.11 1.66
N TRP A 23 -4.37 6.95 0.73
CA TRP A 23 -5.32 8.02 1.03
C TRP A 23 -6.69 7.47 1.40
N MET A 24 -7.17 6.44 0.68
CA MET A 24 -8.45 5.79 0.95
C MET A 24 -8.51 5.18 2.36
N VAL A 25 -7.42 4.57 2.83
CA VAL A 25 -7.31 4.07 4.22
C VAL A 25 -7.41 5.22 5.22
N LEU A 26 -6.74 6.34 4.96
CA LEU A 26 -6.82 7.53 5.81
C LEU A 26 -8.23 8.15 5.79
N ASP A 27 -8.92 8.14 4.66
CA ASP A 27 -10.32 8.55 4.57
C ASP A 27 -11.21 7.67 5.41
N ARG A 28 -11.05 6.33 5.34
CA ARG A 28 -11.79 5.39 6.19
C ARG A 28 -11.62 5.69 7.68
N ILE A 29 -10.39 5.95 8.13
CA ILE A 29 -10.12 6.30 9.52
C ILE A 29 -10.75 7.66 9.88
N ALA A 30 -10.61 8.65 9.00
CA ALA A 30 -11.21 9.97 9.21
C ALA A 30 -12.73 9.89 9.31
N ASP A 31 -13.38 9.10 8.47
CA ASP A 31 -14.83 8.90 8.49
C ASP A 31 -15.29 8.27 9.82
N ARG A 32 -14.63 7.19 10.25
CA ARG A 32 -14.90 6.54 11.55
C ARG A 32 -14.72 7.48 12.74
N ALA A 33 -13.74 8.39 12.66
CA ALA A 33 -13.46 9.37 13.69
C ALA A 33 -14.36 10.63 13.61
N GLY A 34 -15.23 10.75 12.61
CA GLY A 34 -16.03 11.94 12.35
C GLY A 34 -15.18 13.16 11.94
N TRP A 35 -14.06 12.93 11.26
CA TRP A 35 -13.10 13.93 10.79
C TRP A 35 -13.17 14.20 9.29
N SER A 36 -14.13 13.60 8.58
CA SER A 36 -14.39 13.86 7.16
C SER A 36 -14.47 15.37 6.90
N GLY A 37 -13.70 15.84 5.92
CA GLY A 37 -13.63 17.27 5.55
C GLY A 37 -12.91 18.18 6.56
N LYS A 38 -12.36 17.66 7.68
CA LYS A 38 -11.65 18.47 8.69
C LYS A 38 -10.15 18.64 8.42
N ALA A 39 -9.63 18.02 7.36
CA ALA A 39 -8.22 18.13 6.99
C ALA A 39 -7.86 19.57 6.58
N LYS A 40 -6.71 20.06 7.05
CA LYS A 40 -6.18 21.39 6.72
C LYS A 40 -4.93 21.27 5.87
N ALA A 41 -4.80 22.10 4.84
CA ALA A 41 -3.59 22.18 4.04
C ALA A 41 -2.43 22.74 4.87
N ARG A 42 -1.35 21.97 5.03
CA ARG A 42 -0.16 22.30 5.81
C ARG A 42 1.06 21.58 5.25
N ASP A 43 2.17 22.29 5.09
CA ASP A 43 3.47 21.70 4.75
C ASP A 43 3.50 20.78 3.51
N ALA A 44 2.72 21.14 2.48
CA ALA A 44 2.48 20.30 1.29
C ALA A 44 1.82 18.94 1.62
N ALA A 45 0.93 18.94 2.61
CA ALA A 45 0.05 17.82 2.96
C ALA A 45 -1.34 18.33 3.35
N ALA A 46 -2.35 17.47 3.24
CA ALA A 46 -3.62 17.62 3.94
C ALA A 46 -3.53 16.87 5.27
N VAL A 47 -3.75 17.58 6.38
CA VAL A 47 -3.55 17.04 7.73
C VAL A 47 -4.83 17.12 8.53
N ALA A 48 -5.31 15.98 9.01
CA ALA A 48 -6.36 15.88 10.02
C ALA A 48 -5.74 15.35 11.32
N ARG A 49 -6.17 15.89 12.46
CA ARG A 49 -5.65 15.48 13.78
C ARG A 49 -6.74 15.51 14.83
N GLY A 50 -6.66 14.61 15.78
CA GLY A 50 -7.57 14.57 16.91
C GLY A 50 -7.45 13.28 17.71
N ARG A 51 -8.40 13.11 18.61
CA ARG A 51 -8.56 11.89 19.40
C ARG A 51 -9.64 11.00 18.77
N HIS A 52 -9.29 9.77 18.42
CA HIS A 52 -10.18 8.72 17.91
C HIS A 52 -10.24 7.61 18.95
N GLY A 53 -11.34 7.52 19.70
CA GLY A 53 -11.42 6.69 20.90
C GLY A 53 -10.38 7.13 21.95
N ASP A 54 -9.40 6.29 22.23
CA ASP A 54 -8.27 6.55 23.11
C ASP A 54 -6.95 6.79 22.38
N LEU A 55 -6.98 6.88 21.05
CA LEU A 55 -5.81 7.12 20.21
C LEU A 55 -5.70 8.60 19.83
N ASP A 56 -4.54 9.20 20.08
CA ASP A 56 -4.18 10.51 19.52
C ASP A 56 -3.48 10.32 18.17
N LEU A 57 -4.19 10.62 17.09
CA LEU A 57 -3.75 10.39 15.71
C LEU A 57 -3.57 11.70 14.93
N VAL A 58 -2.57 11.69 14.04
CA VAL A 58 -2.39 12.66 12.97
C VAL A 58 -2.40 11.92 11.64
N LEU A 59 -3.41 12.18 10.81
CA LEU A 59 -3.55 11.63 9.46
C LEU A 59 -2.96 12.62 8.46
N VAL A 60 -2.02 12.14 7.66
CA VAL A 60 -1.22 12.97 6.75
C VAL A 60 -1.33 12.42 5.34
N LYS A 61 -1.85 13.25 4.43
CA LYS A 61 -1.87 12.96 2.99
C LYS A 61 -0.94 13.94 2.27
N PRO A 62 0.29 13.55 1.89
CA PRO A 62 1.18 14.41 1.11
C PRO A 62 0.50 14.91 -0.17
N THR A 63 0.37 16.22 -0.37
CA THR A 63 -0.22 16.82 -1.58
C THR A 63 0.84 17.14 -2.64
N THR A 64 2.00 16.49 -2.55
CA THR A 64 3.02 16.45 -3.59
C THR A 64 2.74 15.29 -4.55
N TYR A 65 3.36 15.26 -5.72
CA TYR A 65 3.41 14.03 -6.49
C TYR A 65 4.11 12.91 -5.71
N MET A 66 3.75 11.67 -6.01
CA MET A 66 4.19 10.47 -5.26
C MET A 66 5.71 10.43 -5.05
N ASN A 67 6.49 10.71 -6.09
CA ASN A 67 7.96 10.69 -6.05
C ASN A 67 8.59 11.80 -5.19
N LEU A 68 7.79 12.75 -4.71
CA LEU A 68 8.21 13.86 -3.84
C LEU A 68 7.58 13.78 -2.44
N SER A 69 6.90 12.67 -2.11
CA SER A 69 6.22 12.48 -0.81
C SER A 69 7.13 12.68 0.40
N GLY A 70 8.42 12.35 0.29
CA GLY A 70 9.39 12.51 1.38
C GLY A 70 9.53 13.97 1.84
N LEU A 71 9.41 14.94 0.92
CA LEU A 71 9.52 16.37 1.24
C LEU A 71 8.39 16.82 2.18
N ALA A 72 7.17 16.35 1.93
CA ALA A 72 6.02 16.64 2.77
C ALA A 72 6.15 15.95 4.14
N VAL A 73 6.50 14.65 4.14
CA VAL A 73 6.68 13.86 5.36
C VAL A 73 7.73 14.49 6.27
N ARG A 74 8.89 14.89 5.72
CA ARG A 74 9.96 15.56 6.49
C ARG A 74 9.45 16.79 7.23
N LYS A 75 8.71 17.65 6.53
CA LYS A 75 8.19 18.90 7.10
C LYS A 75 7.16 18.63 8.20
N VAL A 76 6.28 17.65 7.99
CA VAL A 76 5.28 17.25 8.97
C VAL A 76 5.94 16.68 10.23
N LEU A 77 6.90 15.77 10.11
CA LEU A 77 7.62 15.22 11.26
C LEU A 77 8.37 16.30 12.04
N ALA A 78 9.03 17.23 11.34
CA ALA A 78 9.73 18.35 11.98
C ALA A 78 8.76 19.27 12.75
N ARG A 79 7.57 19.54 12.17
CA ARG A 79 6.53 20.35 12.83
C ARG A 79 5.98 19.66 14.08
N GLU A 80 5.59 18.40 13.96
CA GLU A 80 4.98 17.64 15.06
C GLU A 80 6.02 17.17 16.09
N ARG A 81 7.32 17.37 15.83
CA ARG A 81 8.45 16.93 16.66
C ARG A 81 8.37 15.43 16.97
N ALA A 82 7.89 14.66 16.00
CA ALA A 82 7.62 13.24 16.17
C ALA A 82 8.83 12.39 15.72
N PRO A 83 9.22 11.37 16.49
CA PRO A 83 10.24 10.42 16.06
C PRO A 83 9.71 9.51 14.96
N LEU A 84 10.60 8.94 14.15
CA LEU A 84 10.22 8.00 13.09
C LEU A 84 9.49 6.75 13.61
N GLY A 85 9.77 6.33 14.84
CA GLY A 85 9.07 5.20 15.49
C GLY A 85 7.59 5.45 15.78
N ASP A 86 7.16 6.71 15.76
CA ASP A 86 5.74 7.11 15.89
C ASP A 86 5.07 7.33 14.54
N MET A 87 5.74 7.00 13.42
CA MET A 87 5.20 7.10 12.07
C MET A 87 4.89 5.73 11.47
N LEU A 88 3.72 5.62 10.84
CA LEU A 88 3.34 4.51 9.96
C LEU A 88 3.04 5.04 8.57
N VAL A 89 3.67 4.45 7.54
CA VAL A 89 3.40 4.80 6.14
C VAL A 89 2.51 3.73 5.48
N VAL A 90 1.33 4.13 5.00
CA VAL A 90 0.38 3.27 4.29
C VAL A 90 0.58 3.42 2.77
N VAL A 91 0.80 2.31 2.08
CA VAL A 91 1.16 2.27 0.65
C VAL A 91 0.47 1.13 -0.08
N ASP A 92 0.28 1.27 -1.39
CA ASP A 92 -0.07 0.14 -2.25
C ASP A 92 1.12 -0.79 -2.48
N ASP A 93 0.83 -2.06 -2.72
CA ASP A 93 1.81 -3.07 -3.09
C ASP A 93 1.22 -4.07 -4.09
N PHE A 94 1.65 -3.98 -5.35
CA PHE A 94 1.24 -4.89 -6.41
C PHE A 94 1.95 -6.24 -6.35
N ALA A 95 2.99 -6.41 -5.54
CA ALA A 95 3.56 -7.73 -5.28
C ALA A 95 2.71 -8.54 -4.29
N LEU A 96 1.76 -7.89 -3.60
CA LEU A 96 0.80 -8.55 -2.72
C LEU A 96 -0.55 -8.75 -3.46
N PRO A 97 -1.15 -9.95 -3.37
CA PRO A 97 -2.50 -10.18 -3.86
C PRO A 97 -3.49 -9.18 -3.29
N MET A 98 -4.54 -8.84 -4.05
CA MET A 98 -5.65 -8.03 -3.55
C MET A 98 -6.18 -8.63 -2.25
N GLY A 99 -6.45 -7.77 -1.26
CA GLY A 99 -6.93 -8.22 0.05
C GLY A 99 -5.88 -8.86 0.97
N ARG A 100 -4.59 -8.68 0.68
CA ARG A 100 -3.51 -8.96 1.63
C ARG A 100 -3.02 -7.68 2.29
N LEU A 101 -2.73 -7.76 3.59
CA LEU A 101 -2.05 -6.70 4.33
C LEU A 101 -0.68 -7.18 4.77
N ARG A 102 0.31 -6.27 4.77
CA ARG A 102 1.63 -6.55 5.31
C ARG A 102 2.20 -5.36 6.07
N LEU A 103 2.26 -5.50 7.38
CA LEU A 103 3.01 -4.62 8.26
C LEU A 103 4.48 -5.02 8.30
N ARG A 104 5.35 -4.01 8.24
CA ARG A 104 6.80 -4.12 8.37
C ARG A 104 7.32 -2.97 9.21
N GLU A 105 8.29 -3.24 10.07
CA GLU A 105 8.99 -2.23 10.86
C GLU A 105 10.00 -1.44 10.02
N GLU A 106 10.58 -2.08 9.01
CA GLU A 106 11.56 -1.47 8.11
C GLU A 106 11.56 -2.14 6.73
N GLY A 107 12.35 -1.59 5.81
CA GLY A 107 12.72 -2.26 4.56
C GLY A 107 12.88 -1.32 3.37
N SER A 108 13.26 -1.89 2.23
CA SER A 108 13.48 -1.12 1.00
C SER A 108 12.17 -0.58 0.38
N ALA A 109 12.31 0.31 -0.59
CA ALA A 109 11.18 0.86 -1.34
C ALA A 109 10.39 -0.19 -2.13
N GLY A 110 10.99 -1.33 -2.49
CA GLY A 110 10.31 -2.38 -3.27
C GLY A 110 9.73 -1.89 -4.60
N GLY A 111 10.39 -0.93 -5.26
CA GLY A 111 9.91 -0.31 -6.50
C GLY A 111 8.95 0.88 -6.30
N HIS A 112 8.37 1.07 -5.11
CA HIS A 112 7.42 2.14 -4.83
C HIS A 112 8.10 3.52 -4.72
N ASN A 113 7.75 4.46 -5.60
CA ASN A 113 8.42 5.76 -5.70
C ASN A 113 8.22 6.65 -4.45
N GLY A 114 7.05 6.58 -3.81
CA GLY A 114 6.80 7.32 -2.57
C GLY A 114 7.64 6.85 -1.38
N LEU A 115 7.75 5.53 -1.15
CA LEU A 115 8.70 4.98 -0.19
C LEU A 115 10.15 5.36 -0.53
N ARG A 116 10.56 5.32 -1.81
CA ARG A 116 11.90 5.76 -2.23
C ARG A 116 12.15 7.22 -1.83
N SER A 117 11.16 8.09 -2.05
CA SER A 117 11.21 9.50 -1.68
C SER A 117 11.39 9.70 -0.18
N ILE A 118 10.57 9.01 0.65
CA ILE A 118 10.68 9.08 2.12
C ILE A 118 12.04 8.56 2.59
N ILE A 119 12.49 7.41 2.09
CA ILE A 119 13.80 6.84 2.46
C ILE A 119 14.93 7.82 2.12
N GLY A 120 14.88 8.46 0.95
CA GLY A 120 15.89 9.44 0.54
C GLY A 120 15.91 10.68 1.42
N GLU A 121 14.73 11.22 1.77
CA GLU A 121 14.62 12.42 2.61
C GLU A 121 14.94 12.16 4.09
N MET A 122 14.71 10.93 4.58
CA MET A 122 14.99 10.54 5.97
C MET A 122 16.37 9.90 6.15
N SER A 123 17.06 9.57 5.05
CA SER A 123 18.32 8.80 5.03
C SER A 123 18.25 7.47 5.80
N THR A 124 17.07 6.83 5.85
CA THR A 124 16.88 5.57 6.57
C THR A 124 15.70 4.77 6.02
N GLN A 125 15.74 3.46 6.24
CA GLN A 125 14.63 2.54 5.99
C GLN A 125 13.85 2.18 7.28
N GLY A 126 14.33 2.63 8.44
CA GLY A 126 13.82 2.33 9.77
C GLY A 126 12.56 3.11 10.13
N PHE A 127 11.47 2.83 9.41
CA PHE A 127 10.14 3.33 9.75
C PHE A 127 9.08 2.31 9.34
N ALA A 128 8.04 2.23 10.16
CA ALA A 128 6.97 1.27 9.99
C ALA A 128 6.16 1.58 8.73
N ARG A 129 5.68 0.52 8.07
CA ARG A 129 4.79 0.64 6.91
C ARG A 129 3.74 -0.45 6.85
N LEU A 130 2.55 -0.07 6.42
CA LEU A 130 1.46 -0.96 6.05
C LEU A 130 1.38 -1.00 4.53
N ARG A 131 1.66 -2.18 3.96
CA ARG A 131 1.49 -2.45 2.53
C ARG A 131 0.11 -3.06 2.32
N VAL A 132 -0.68 -2.45 1.45
CA VAL A 132 -2.02 -2.90 1.04
C VAL A 132 -1.91 -3.54 -0.33
N GLY A 133 -2.25 -4.82 -0.42
CA GLY A 133 -2.18 -5.58 -1.65
C GLY A 133 -3.22 -5.11 -2.67
N ILE A 134 -2.74 -4.80 -3.88
CA ILE A 134 -3.57 -4.33 -5.00
C ILE A 134 -3.56 -5.30 -6.20
N GLY A 135 -2.99 -6.50 -6.01
CA GLY A 135 -2.89 -7.54 -7.04
C GLY A 135 -1.72 -7.33 -8.01
N ASP A 136 -1.18 -8.45 -8.48
CA ASP A 136 -0.09 -8.47 -9.47
C ASP A 136 -0.68 -8.26 -10.87
N PRO A 137 -0.30 -7.20 -11.59
CA PRO A 137 -0.83 -6.95 -12.92
C PRO A 137 -0.26 -7.88 -13.99
N GLY A 138 0.75 -8.70 -13.66
CA GLY A 138 1.47 -9.55 -14.61
C GLY A 138 2.40 -8.75 -15.54
N GLN A 139 1.89 -7.71 -16.19
CA GLN A 139 2.62 -6.75 -17.04
C GLN A 139 2.17 -5.30 -16.74
N ALA A 140 2.97 -4.31 -17.13
CA ALA A 140 2.64 -2.87 -17.03
C ALA A 140 2.29 -2.36 -15.61
N ALA A 141 3.22 -2.52 -14.67
CA ALA A 141 3.03 -2.12 -13.26
C ALA A 141 2.59 -0.66 -13.07
N LYS A 142 3.11 0.27 -13.89
CA LYS A 142 2.75 1.68 -13.84
C LYS A 142 1.27 1.95 -14.20
N ASP A 143 0.80 1.30 -15.25
CA ASP A 143 -0.57 1.52 -15.74
C ASP A 143 -1.57 0.88 -14.76
N HIS A 144 -1.19 -0.25 -14.14
CA HIS A 144 -1.96 -0.88 -13.07
C HIS A 144 -2.15 0.05 -11.86
N VAL A 145 -1.08 0.62 -11.30
CA VAL A 145 -1.22 1.47 -10.10
C VAL A 145 -2.05 2.73 -10.38
N LEU A 146 -2.00 3.26 -11.62
CA LEU A 146 -2.78 4.42 -12.04
C LEU A 146 -4.21 4.08 -12.52
N SER A 147 -4.59 2.81 -12.54
CA SER A 147 -5.94 2.38 -12.92
C SER A 147 -6.89 2.35 -11.71
N ARG A 148 -8.19 2.42 -11.98
CA ARG A 148 -9.24 2.32 -10.95
C ARG A 148 -9.58 0.87 -10.67
N PHE A 149 -10.02 0.60 -9.43
CA PHE A 149 -10.61 -0.69 -9.08
C PHE A 149 -11.88 -0.95 -9.91
N SER A 150 -12.05 -2.18 -10.37
CA SER A 150 -13.28 -2.60 -11.04
C SER A 150 -14.46 -2.59 -10.06
N PRO A 151 -15.72 -2.57 -10.56
CA PRO A 151 -16.89 -2.62 -9.69
C PRO A 151 -16.91 -3.82 -8.74
N SER A 152 -16.47 -5.01 -9.20
CA SER A 152 -16.36 -6.20 -8.36
C SER A 152 -15.29 -6.04 -7.28
N GLU A 153 -14.13 -5.50 -7.63
CA GLU A 153 -13.07 -5.21 -6.65
C GLU A 153 -13.48 -4.12 -5.66
N ARG A 154 -14.44 -3.24 -6.00
CA ARG A 154 -14.82 -2.15 -5.11
C ARG A 154 -15.48 -2.66 -3.83
N ALA A 155 -16.39 -3.63 -3.93
CA ALA A 155 -17.02 -4.24 -2.75
C ALA A 155 -15.98 -4.90 -1.83
N ASP A 156 -15.01 -5.60 -2.43
CA ASP A 156 -13.89 -6.20 -1.71
C ASP A 156 -12.96 -5.15 -1.10
N LEU A 157 -12.69 -4.06 -1.84
CA LEU A 157 -11.87 -2.95 -1.38
C LEU A 157 -12.45 -2.33 -0.11
N GLU A 158 -13.76 -2.13 -0.01
CA GLU A 158 -14.37 -1.56 1.19
C GLU A 158 -14.01 -2.38 2.45
N ARG A 159 -14.00 -3.72 2.35
CA ARG A 159 -13.59 -4.65 3.43
C ARG A 159 -12.08 -4.58 3.71
N VAL A 160 -11.27 -4.40 2.67
CA VAL A 160 -9.81 -4.19 2.81
C VAL A 160 -9.51 -2.87 3.50
N LEU A 161 -10.24 -1.80 3.18
CA LEU A 161 -10.09 -0.49 3.81
C LEU A 161 -10.46 -0.56 5.29
N ASP A 162 -11.52 -1.31 5.65
CA ASP A 162 -11.86 -1.56 7.05
C ASP A 162 -10.75 -2.28 7.80
N ALA A 163 -10.25 -3.39 7.25
CA ALA A 163 -9.16 -4.16 7.86
C ALA A 163 -7.85 -3.36 7.95
N ALA A 164 -7.55 -2.53 6.95
CA ALA A 164 -6.38 -1.66 6.96
C ALA A 164 -6.50 -0.56 8.02
N ALA A 165 -7.70 0.02 8.20
CA ALA A 165 -7.96 0.97 9.28
C ALA A 165 -7.78 0.33 10.65
N ASP A 166 -8.34 -0.87 10.86
CA ASP A 166 -8.15 -1.63 12.10
C ASP A 166 -6.67 -1.95 12.36
N ALA A 167 -5.91 -2.31 11.32
CA ALA A 167 -4.47 -2.56 11.42
C ALA A 167 -3.67 -1.31 11.83
N VAL A 168 -4.08 -0.12 11.36
CA VAL A 168 -3.48 1.16 11.76
C VAL A 168 -3.81 1.47 13.22
N GLU A 169 -5.06 1.26 13.65
CA GLU A 169 -5.50 1.47 15.03
C GLU A 169 -4.78 0.54 16.00
N ASP A 170 -4.64 -0.74 15.67
CA ASP A 170 -3.88 -1.73 16.44
C ASP A 170 -2.39 -1.37 16.51
N TRP A 171 -1.78 -0.91 15.41
CA TRP A 171 -0.40 -0.43 15.43
C TRP A 171 -0.25 0.77 16.36
N ALA A 172 -1.19 1.72 16.31
CA ALA A 172 -1.14 2.91 17.15
C ALA A 172 -1.27 2.58 18.64
N ARG A 173 -2.05 1.54 18.97
CA ARG A 173 -2.33 1.07 20.33
C ARG A 173 -1.23 0.17 20.91
N GLU A 174 -0.77 -0.80 20.12
CA GLU A 174 0.01 -1.94 20.60
C GLU A 174 1.43 -2.01 20.01
N GLY A 175 1.73 -1.15 19.03
CA GLY A 175 3.00 -1.12 18.34
C GLY A 175 3.13 -2.12 17.19
N ILE A 176 4.22 -1.98 16.43
CA ILE A 176 4.41 -2.67 15.15
C ILE A 176 4.48 -4.20 15.26
N SER A 177 5.13 -4.74 16.29
CA SER A 177 5.31 -6.19 16.40
C SER A 177 3.97 -6.91 16.64
N ARG A 178 3.12 -6.38 17.54
CA ARG A 178 1.80 -6.96 17.85
C ARG A 178 0.85 -6.83 16.67
N ALA A 179 0.77 -5.64 16.09
CA ALA A 179 -0.06 -5.40 14.91
C ALA A 179 0.38 -6.29 13.74
N ALA A 180 1.69 -6.43 13.49
CA ALA A 180 2.20 -7.30 12.42
C ALA A 180 1.84 -8.77 12.63
N ASN A 181 1.94 -9.29 13.87
CA ASN A 181 1.55 -10.67 14.17
C ASN A 181 0.06 -10.92 13.93
N ARG A 182 -0.80 -9.93 14.21
CA ARG A 182 -2.24 -10.03 14.01
C ARG A 182 -2.64 -9.93 12.55
N TRP A 183 -2.09 -8.96 11.82
CA TRP A 183 -2.59 -8.56 10.50
C TRP A 183 -1.83 -9.16 9.31
N ASN A 184 -0.57 -9.59 9.48
CA ASN A 184 0.15 -10.25 8.38
C ASN A 184 -0.45 -11.60 7.94
N PRO A 185 -1.09 -12.41 8.82
CA PRO A 185 -1.83 -13.59 8.41
C PRO A 185 -3.17 -13.29 7.73
N TRP A 186 -3.74 -12.10 8.01
CA TRP A 186 -5.05 -11.72 7.50
C TRP A 186 -5.10 -11.76 5.98
N ARG A 187 -6.24 -12.18 5.46
CA ARG A 187 -6.57 -12.18 4.04
C ARG A 187 -8.05 -11.97 3.87
N LEU A 188 -8.42 -11.20 2.86
CA LEU A 188 -9.79 -11.15 2.42
C LEU A 188 -10.22 -12.53 1.91
N GLU A 189 -11.35 -13.00 2.41
CA GLU A 189 -12.06 -14.14 1.84
C GLU A 189 -12.97 -13.60 0.73
N PHE A 190 -12.53 -13.81 -0.50
CA PHE A 190 -13.34 -13.57 -1.69
C PHE A 190 -14.53 -14.54 -1.67
N ALA A 191 -15.72 -14.05 -1.98
CA ALA A 191 -16.86 -14.92 -2.17
C ALA A 191 -16.52 -15.91 -3.29
N THR A 192 -16.47 -17.21 -2.96
CA THR A 192 -16.35 -18.25 -3.98
C THR A 192 -17.55 -18.12 -4.92
N PRO A 193 -17.37 -18.05 -6.25
CA PRO A 193 -18.51 -18.22 -7.13
C PRO A 193 -19.14 -19.58 -6.80
N VAL A 194 -20.40 -19.57 -6.40
CA VAL A 194 -21.19 -20.79 -6.23
C VAL A 194 -21.21 -21.45 -7.59
N VAL A 195 -20.43 -22.51 -7.76
CA VAL A 195 -20.54 -23.38 -8.91
C VAL A 195 -21.87 -24.11 -8.71
N VAL A 196 -22.93 -23.62 -9.36
CA VAL A 196 -24.15 -24.40 -9.53
C VAL A 196 -23.74 -25.60 -10.39
N ALA A 197 -23.59 -26.74 -9.73
CA ALA A 197 -23.36 -28.00 -10.38
C ALA A 197 -24.67 -28.41 -11.06
N ASP A 198 -24.85 -27.99 -12.32
CA ASP A 198 -25.76 -28.70 -13.22
C ASP A 198 -25.13 -30.07 -13.51
N GLY A 199 -25.81 -31.12 -13.06
CA GLY A 199 -25.37 -32.50 -13.24
C GLY A 199 -25.48 -32.97 -14.68
N ASP A 200 -24.45 -33.66 -15.17
CA ASP A 200 -24.44 -35.12 -15.36
C ASP A 200 -23.02 -35.60 -15.80
N PRO A 201 -22.61 -36.86 -15.54
CA PRO A 201 -21.24 -37.32 -15.75
C PRO A 201 -21.07 -38.06 -17.08
N ALA A 202 -20.10 -37.67 -17.91
CA ALA A 202 -19.52 -38.55 -18.93
C ALA A 202 -18.13 -38.09 -19.42
N VAL A 203 -17.12 -38.86 -19.00
CA VAL A 203 -15.93 -39.33 -19.73
C VAL A 203 -15.04 -38.34 -20.51
N GLY A 204 -13.76 -38.31 -20.13
CA GLY A 204 -12.67 -37.90 -21.01
C GLY A 204 -11.35 -37.70 -20.28
N THR A 205 -10.55 -38.77 -20.12
CA THR A 205 -9.15 -38.68 -19.69
C THR A 205 -8.35 -37.90 -20.73
N ALA A 206 -7.74 -36.78 -20.33
CA ALA A 206 -6.75 -36.07 -21.13
C ALA A 206 -5.59 -35.61 -20.24
N ASP A 207 -4.39 -35.85 -20.76
CA ASP A 207 -3.08 -35.73 -20.12
C ASP A 207 -2.79 -34.37 -19.49
N VAL A 208 -2.05 -34.43 -18.38
CA VAL A 208 -1.39 -33.28 -17.74
C VAL A 208 -0.18 -32.86 -18.58
N PRO A 209 -0.11 -31.63 -19.14
CA PRO A 209 1.14 -31.14 -19.66
C PRO A 209 1.98 -30.58 -18.51
N THR A 210 3.20 -31.11 -18.42
CA THR A 210 4.30 -30.62 -17.60
C THR A 210 4.56 -29.13 -17.84
N THR A 211 4.71 -28.39 -16.75
CA THR A 211 4.95 -26.95 -16.71
C THR A 211 6.28 -26.58 -17.36
N ASN A 212 6.25 -26.01 -18.57
CA ASN A 212 7.33 -25.14 -19.03
C ASN A 212 7.06 -23.75 -18.45
N ALA A 213 7.73 -23.43 -17.34
CA ALA A 213 7.74 -22.06 -16.82
C ALA A 213 8.48 -21.18 -17.83
N GLU A 214 7.75 -20.32 -18.55
CA GLU A 214 8.34 -19.27 -19.37
C GLU A 214 9.27 -18.40 -18.49
N PRO A 215 10.44 -17.98 -19.02
CA PRO A 215 11.30 -17.05 -18.31
C PRO A 215 10.52 -15.75 -18.02
N PRO A 216 10.73 -15.12 -16.86
CA PRO A 216 10.00 -13.91 -16.52
C PRO A 216 10.20 -12.85 -17.61
N PRO A 217 9.14 -12.11 -17.99
CA PRO A 217 9.23 -11.11 -19.05
C PRO A 217 10.28 -10.06 -18.70
N GLY A 218 10.92 -9.53 -19.75
CA GLY A 218 11.96 -8.50 -19.63
C GLY A 218 11.46 -7.23 -18.91
N PRO A 219 12.38 -6.32 -18.54
CA PRO A 219 12.03 -5.07 -17.87
C PRO A 219 11.00 -4.26 -18.65
N ASP A 220 10.04 -3.70 -17.90
CA ASP A 220 9.17 -2.67 -18.46
C ASP A 220 9.95 -1.39 -18.79
N LYS A 221 9.28 -0.43 -19.45
CA LYS A 221 9.86 0.86 -19.87
C LYS A 221 10.52 1.67 -18.74
N ASP A 222 10.18 1.38 -17.48
CA ASP A 222 10.71 2.05 -16.29
C ASP A 222 11.77 1.21 -15.55
N GLY A 223 12.21 0.09 -16.13
CA GLY A 223 13.24 -0.82 -15.63
C GLY A 223 12.76 -1.76 -14.52
N ILE A 224 11.45 -1.94 -14.36
CA ILE A 224 10.86 -2.81 -13.33
C ILE A 224 10.70 -4.23 -13.90
N VAL A 225 11.17 -5.22 -13.15
CA VAL A 225 11.17 -6.63 -13.55
C VAL A 225 10.53 -7.50 -12.49
N ARG A 226 9.77 -8.50 -12.92
CA ARG A 226 9.22 -9.53 -12.06
C ARG A 226 10.30 -10.55 -11.71
N THR A 227 10.58 -10.72 -10.42
CA THR A 227 11.52 -11.75 -9.92
C THR A 227 10.77 -12.82 -9.14
N ARG A 228 11.43 -13.95 -8.84
CA ARG A 228 10.89 -15.00 -7.95
C ARG A 228 10.45 -14.48 -6.57
N THR A 229 11.02 -13.35 -6.13
CA THR A 229 10.72 -12.73 -4.82
C THR A 229 9.82 -11.50 -4.93
N GLY A 230 9.23 -11.26 -6.09
CA GLY A 230 8.39 -10.09 -6.38
C GLY A 230 9.07 -9.10 -7.32
N TRP A 231 8.49 -7.92 -7.46
CA TRP A 231 8.92 -6.93 -8.43
C TRP A 231 10.09 -6.08 -7.92
N ARG A 232 11.09 -5.85 -8.77
CA ARG A 232 12.26 -5.02 -8.45
C ARG A 232 12.60 -4.11 -9.61
N LYS A 233 13.04 -2.89 -9.31
CA LYS A 233 13.64 -2.02 -10.31
C LYS A 233 15.11 -2.43 -10.51
N LEU A 234 15.48 -2.81 -11.73
CA LEU A 234 16.88 -2.99 -12.10
C LEU A 234 17.53 -1.62 -12.25
N LEU A 235 18.61 -1.38 -11.51
CA LEU A 235 19.48 -0.24 -11.76
C LEU A 235 20.21 -0.48 -13.09
N PRO A 236 20.38 0.57 -13.93
CA PRO A 236 21.17 0.44 -15.15
C PRO A 236 22.59 -0.04 -14.82
N PRO A 237 23.23 -0.82 -15.72
CA PRO A 237 24.61 -1.24 -15.55
C PRO A 237 25.50 0.00 -15.38
N GLY A 238 26.25 0.10 -14.27
CA GLY A 238 27.15 1.23 -13.97
C GLY A 238 26.86 2.00 -12.66
N LEU A 239 25.77 1.70 -11.96
CA LEU A 239 25.45 2.28 -10.63
C LEU A 239 25.60 1.28 -9.47
N ARG A 240 26.11 0.06 -9.74
CA ARG A 240 26.32 -0.97 -8.72
C ARG A 240 27.58 -0.76 -7.89
N ASP A 241 28.50 0.09 -8.36
CA ASP A 241 29.82 0.31 -7.76
C ASP A 241 30.06 1.78 -7.38
N ARG A 242 29.25 2.33 -6.46
CA ARG A 242 29.70 3.47 -5.68
C ARG A 242 29.57 3.14 -4.19
N PRO A 243 30.66 3.25 -3.42
CA PRO A 243 30.69 2.91 -2.00
C PRO A 243 29.73 3.78 -1.18
#